data_AF-A0A534HT80-F1
#
_entry.id   AF-A0A534HT80-F1
#
_cell.length_a   1.000
_cell.length_b   1.000
_cell.length_c   1.000
_cell.angle_alpha   90.00
_cell.angle_beta   90.00
_cell.angle_gamma   90.00
#
_symmetry.space_group_name_H-M   'P 1'
#
loop_
_entity.id
_entity.type
_entity.pdbx_description
1 polymer ?
#
loop_
_entity_poly.entity_id
_entity_poly.type
_entity_poly.pdbx_seq_one_letter_code
_entity_poly.pdbx_strand_id
1 'polypeptide(L)'
;SSVGIALAKHHHDRLKAKKTPIAIDSIKDNYEIAQVKLKSPRTGVFYVGGGTPKNYISQVEVIQEVMGYPENPHMYAAQITVDVPQWGGLSGCTFEESQSWGKFHRDAKMAQSLVDATIGLPLLIGYVLQKGIHKKRKQKRFTWAGEELRELK
;
A
#
# COMPACT_ATOMS: atom_id res chain seq x y z
N SER A 1 -12.66 -13.93 5.76
CA SER A 1 -12.47 -12.88 6.78
C SER A 1 -13.74 -12.75 7.60
N SER A 2 -13.64 -12.56 8.92
CA SER A 2 -14.78 -12.37 9.83
C SER A 2 -15.65 -11.17 9.43
N VAL A 3 -15.03 -10.10 8.91
CA VAL A 3 -15.76 -8.92 8.38
C VAL A 3 -16.63 -9.31 7.18
N GLY A 4 -16.10 -10.12 6.25
CA GLY A 4 -16.86 -10.60 5.09
C GLY A 4 -18.08 -11.44 5.47
N ILE A 5 -17.94 -12.30 6.48
CA ILE A 5 -19.05 -13.08 7.03
C ILE A 5 -20.12 -12.16 7.63
N ALA A 6 -19.71 -11.15 8.41
CA ALA A 6 -20.63 -10.19 9.01
C ALA A 6 -21.33 -9.32 7.95
N LEU A 7 -20.62 -8.89 6.91
CA LEU A 7 -21.19 -8.14 5.78
C LEU A 7 -22.19 -8.98 4.99
N ALA A 8 -21.93 -10.27 4.80
CA ALA A 8 -22.87 -11.18 4.16
C ALA A 8 -24.17 -11.33 4.97
N LYS A 9 -24.03 -11.49 6.30
CA LYS A 9 -25.20 -11.49 7.21
C LYS A 9 -25.97 -10.16 7.13
N HIS A 10 -25.27 -9.04 7.21
CA HIS A 10 -25.88 -7.70 7.09
C HIS A 10 -26.64 -7.56 5.77
N HIS A 11 -26.05 -7.98 4.66
CA HIS A 11 -26.68 -7.93 3.35
C HIS A 11 -27.99 -8.73 3.33
N HIS A 12 -27.95 -9.98 3.81
CA HIS A 12 -29.13 -10.84 3.94
C HIS A 12 -30.25 -10.21 4.78
N ASP A 13 -29.92 -9.70 5.97
CA ASP A 13 -30.91 -9.11 6.88
C ASP A 13 -31.54 -7.83 6.30
N ARG A 14 -30.76 -7.01 5.60
CA ARG A 14 -31.24 -5.79 4.92
C ARG A 14 -32.20 -6.12 3.78
N LEU A 15 -31.87 -7.12 2.95
CA LEU A 15 -32.75 -7.59 1.89
C LEU A 15 -34.09 -8.12 2.46
N LYS A 16 -34.06 -8.93 3.52
CA LYS A 16 -35.27 -9.40 4.21
C LYS A 16 -36.12 -8.25 4.73
N ALA A 17 -35.49 -7.22 5.28
CA ALA A 17 -36.17 -6.03 5.78
C ALA A 17 -36.60 -5.03 4.69
N LYS A 18 -36.38 -5.34 3.39
CA LYS A 18 -36.59 -4.43 2.25
C LYS A 18 -35.86 -3.08 2.41
N LYS A 19 -34.66 -3.10 3.00
CA LYS A 19 -33.81 -1.93 3.19
C LYS A 19 -32.54 -2.05 2.34
N THR A 20 -31.99 -0.92 1.92
CA THR A 20 -30.75 -0.88 1.12
C THR A 20 -29.56 -1.47 1.90
N PRO A 21 -28.85 -2.49 1.40
CA PRO A 21 -27.61 -2.98 2.00
C PRO A 21 -26.48 -1.95 1.91
N ILE A 22 -25.40 -2.18 2.68
CA ILE A 22 -24.16 -1.44 2.49
C ILE A 22 -23.44 -2.01 1.25
N ALA A 23 -22.80 -1.14 0.47
CA ALA A 23 -21.89 -1.51 -0.60
C ALA A 23 -20.49 -0.98 -0.28
N ILE A 24 -19.46 -1.71 -0.70
CA ILE A 24 -18.05 -1.31 -0.63
C ILE A 24 -17.60 -1.03 -2.05
N ASP A 25 -17.01 0.13 -2.28
CA ASP A 25 -16.53 0.54 -3.59
C ASP A 25 -15.00 0.46 -3.65
N SER A 26 -14.49 -0.68 -4.10
CA SER A 26 -13.06 -0.90 -4.27
C SER A 26 -12.47 -0.12 -5.46
N ILE A 27 -13.29 0.34 -6.41
CA ILE A 27 -12.83 1.18 -7.51
C ILE A 27 -12.50 2.57 -6.97
N LYS A 28 -13.37 3.10 -6.10
CA LYS A 28 -13.13 4.35 -5.39
C LYS A 28 -11.88 4.30 -4.52
N ASP A 29 -11.65 3.20 -3.79
CA ASP A 29 -10.41 3.03 -3.01
C ASP A 29 -9.14 3.14 -3.89
N ASN A 30 -9.17 2.51 -5.08
CA ASN A 30 -8.08 2.61 -6.07
C ASN A 30 -7.88 4.04 -6.60
N TYR A 31 -8.97 4.75 -6.83
CA TYR A 31 -8.92 6.14 -7.27
C TYR A 31 -8.37 7.07 -6.18
N GLU A 32 -8.75 6.87 -4.92
CA GLU A 32 -8.27 7.64 -3.78
C GLU A 32 -6.76 7.46 -3.55
N ILE A 33 -6.26 6.22 -3.56
CA ILE A 33 -4.83 5.96 -3.37
C ILE A 33 -3.98 6.50 -4.54
N ALA A 34 -4.49 6.44 -5.78
CA ALA A 34 -3.84 7.03 -6.95
C ALA A 34 -3.71 8.55 -6.83
N GLN A 35 -4.73 9.24 -6.30
CA GLN A 35 -4.65 10.68 -6.03
C GLN A 35 -3.65 11.02 -4.93
N VAL A 36 -3.62 10.24 -3.85
CA VAL A 36 -2.63 10.40 -2.77
C VAL A 36 -1.21 10.27 -3.31
N LYS A 37 -0.97 9.29 -4.19
CA LYS A 37 0.31 9.10 -4.86
C LYS A 37 0.65 10.28 -5.77
N LEU A 38 -0.32 10.79 -6.54
CA LEU A 38 -0.13 11.89 -7.49
C LEU A 38 0.31 13.17 -6.78
N LYS A 39 -0.25 13.45 -5.60
CA LYS A 39 0.11 14.61 -4.79
C LYS A 39 1.35 14.39 -3.92
N SER A 40 1.93 13.20 -3.94
CA SER A 40 3.15 12.88 -3.19
C SER A 40 4.38 13.07 -4.08
N PRO A 41 5.19 14.12 -3.85
CA PRO A 41 6.33 14.44 -4.73
C PRO A 41 7.44 13.39 -4.67
N ARG A 42 7.49 12.62 -3.58
CA ARG A 42 8.43 11.52 -3.41
C ARG A 42 7.83 10.48 -2.50
N THR A 43 7.84 9.22 -2.93
CA THR A 43 7.24 8.11 -2.19
C THR A 43 8.24 7.01 -1.88
N GLY A 44 7.90 6.24 -0.86
CA GLY A 44 8.57 4.99 -0.53
C GLY A 44 7.56 3.98 0.00
N VAL A 45 7.90 2.70 -0.12
CA VAL A 45 7.07 1.59 0.33
C VAL A 45 7.78 0.81 1.42
N PHE A 46 7.02 0.35 2.39
CA PHE A 46 7.50 -0.57 3.42
C PHE A 46 6.53 -1.76 3.48
N TYR A 47 6.98 -2.91 3.02
CA TYR A 47 6.20 -4.13 2.98
C TYR A 47 6.50 -5.00 4.20
N VAL A 48 5.45 -5.45 4.86
CA VAL A 48 5.52 -6.49 5.90
C VAL A 48 4.77 -7.71 5.37
N GLY A 49 5.52 -8.75 5.04
CA GLY A 49 5.06 -9.91 4.28
C GLY A 49 4.97 -9.62 2.77
N GLY A 50 3.91 -10.15 2.15
CA GLY A 50 3.64 -10.04 0.72
C GLY A 50 2.15 -10.07 0.39
N GLY A 51 1.77 -10.85 -0.62
CA GLY A 51 0.38 -11.09 -0.99
C GLY A 51 -0.36 -9.85 -1.51
N THR A 52 -1.66 -9.79 -1.21
CA THR A 52 -2.54 -8.70 -1.68
C THR A 52 -2.07 -7.32 -1.23
N PRO A 53 -1.62 -7.08 0.03
CA PRO A 53 -1.11 -5.77 0.43
C PRO A 53 0.11 -5.28 -0.37
N LYS A 54 1.08 -6.15 -0.66
CA LYS A 54 2.25 -5.80 -1.50
C LYS A 54 1.80 -5.45 -2.92
N ASN A 55 0.88 -6.24 -3.47
CA ASN A 55 0.32 -6.00 -4.79
C ASN A 55 -0.43 -4.66 -4.86
N TYR A 56 -1.31 -4.42 -3.89
CA TYR A 56 -2.21 -3.27 -3.87
C TYR A 56 -1.44 -1.94 -3.93
N ILE A 57 -0.38 -1.80 -3.12
CA ILE A 57 0.50 -0.63 -3.15
C ILE A 57 1.27 -0.56 -4.48
N SER A 58 1.75 -1.69 -5.00
CA SER A 58 2.53 -1.75 -6.24
C SER A 58 1.69 -1.41 -7.49
N GLN A 59 0.39 -1.70 -7.47
CA GLN A 59 -0.52 -1.44 -8.58
C GLN A 59 -0.82 0.05 -8.76
N VAL A 60 -0.58 0.88 -7.74
CA VAL A 60 -0.84 2.32 -7.82
C VAL A 60 -0.06 2.99 -8.95
N GLU A 61 1.19 2.55 -9.20
CA GLU A 61 2.00 3.05 -10.32
C GLU A 61 1.34 2.76 -11.68
N VAL A 62 0.87 1.53 -11.88
CA VAL A 62 0.18 1.12 -13.12
C VAL A 62 -1.17 1.83 -13.27
N ILE A 63 -1.90 2.02 -12.17
CA ILE A 63 -3.16 2.79 -12.18
C ILE A 63 -2.88 4.22 -12.66
N GLN A 64 -1.83 4.87 -12.16
CA GLN A 64 -1.47 6.23 -12.59
C GLN A 64 -1.08 6.30 -14.07
N GLU A 65 -0.30 5.32 -14.55
CA GLU A 65 0.08 5.20 -15.96
C GLU A 65 -1.17 5.09 -16.86
N VAL A 66 -2.09 4.18 -16.54
CA VAL A 66 -3.34 3.97 -17.31
C VAL A 66 -4.26 5.20 -17.24
N MET A 67 -4.19 5.98 -16.15
CA MET A 67 -4.91 7.25 -16.01
C MET A 67 -4.23 8.41 -16.78
N GLY A 68 -3.09 8.19 -17.44
CA GLY A 68 -2.39 9.19 -18.25
C GLY A 68 -1.55 10.17 -17.43
N TYR A 69 -1.20 9.84 -16.18
CA TYR A 69 -0.30 10.66 -15.37
C TYR A 69 1.16 10.35 -15.68
N PRO A 70 2.07 11.33 -15.51
CA PRO A 70 3.50 11.09 -15.67
C PRO A 70 4.01 10.07 -14.65
N GLU A 71 4.98 9.26 -15.09
CA GLU A 71 5.65 8.30 -14.22
C GLU A 71 6.25 8.99 -13.00
N ASN A 72 6.02 8.41 -11.82
CA ASN A 72 6.57 8.88 -10.56
C ASN A 72 6.99 7.68 -9.70
N PRO A 73 7.92 6.83 -10.15
CA PRO A 73 8.20 5.58 -9.49
C PRO A 73 8.77 5.78 -8.07
N HIS A 74 8.54 4.81 -7.18
CA HIS A 74 8.98 4.90 -5.79
C HIS A 74 10.52 5.05 -5.67
N MET A 75 10.97 5.97 -4.80
CA MET A 75 12.40 6.22 -4.56
C MET A 75 12.99 5.39 -3.42
N TYR A 76 12.14 4.75 -2.62
CA TYR A 76 12.56 3.95 -1.48
C TYR A 76 11.70 2.70 -1.37
N ALA A 77 12.32 1.57 -1.07
CA ALA A 77 11.61 0.33 -0.80
C ALA A 77 12.26 -0.41 0.37
N ALA A 78 11.46 -0.91 1.29
CA ALA A 78 11.92 -1.84 2.30
C ALA A 78 10.92 -2.98 2.45
N GLN A 79 11.40 -4.20 2.66
CA GLN A 79 10.54 -5.37 2.85
C GLN A 79 11.07 -6.28 3.96
N ILE A 80 10.17 -6.73 4.82
CA ILE A 80 10.36 -7.86 5.71
C ILE A 80 9.45 -8.97 5.20
N THR A 81 9.97 -10.13 4.86
CA THR A 81 9.16 -11.25 4.36
C THR A 81 9.81 -12.59 4.65
N VAL A 82 9.02 -13.66 4.60
CA VAL A 82 9.52 -15.05 4.59
C VAL A 82 9.40 -15.68 3.19
N ASP A 83 8.77 -14.98 2.25
CA ASP A 83 8.60 -15.45 0.89
C ASP A 83 9.90 -15.34 0.10
N VAL A 84 10.19 -16.38 -0.66
CA VAL A 84 11.42 -16.52 -1.43
C VAL A 84 11.13 -16.50 -2.94
N PRO A 85 12.04 -15.99 -3.78
CA PRO A 85 11.75 -15.71 -5.19
C PRO A 85 11.59 -16.95 -6.07
N GLN A 86 12.10 -18.11 -5.66
CA GLN A 86 12.19 -19.32 -6.50
C GLN A 86 10.82 -19.86 -6.94
N TRP A 87 9.76 -19.53 -6.19
CA TRP A 87 8.40 -19.94 -6.49
C TRP A 87 7.70 -19.07 -7.53
N GLY A 88 8.35 -17.98 -7.99
CA GLY A 88 7.76 -17.02 -8.94
C GLY A 88 6.54 -16.27 -8.39
N GLY A 89 6.32 -16.31 -7.08
CA GLY A 89 5.21 -15.62 -6.43
C GLY A 89 5.50 -14.14 -6.23
N LEU A 90 4.49 -13.28 -6.46
CA LEU A 90 4.58 -11.83 -6.25
C LEU A 90 5.09 -11.46 -4.85
N SER A 91 4.73 -12.25 -3.82
CA SER A 91 5.16 -12.01 -2.45
C SER A 91 6.68 -12.05 -2.31
N GLY A 92 7.32 -13.05 -2.95
CA GLY A 92 8.78 -13.26 -2.97
C GLY A 92 9.52 -12.54 -4.10
N CYS A 93 8.80 -11.86 -5.00
CA CYS A 93 9.36 -11.03 -6.07
C CYS A 93 10.42 -10.06 -5.51
N THR A 94 11.61 -10.08 -6.10
CA THR A 94 12.72 -9.22 -5.68
C THR A 94 12.44 -7.76 -6.06
N PHE A 95 13.16 -6.84 -5.42
CA PHE A 95 13.00 -5.43 -5.78
C PHE A 95 13.55 -5.12 -7.16
N GLU A 96 14.60 -5.81 -7.60
CA GLU A 96 15.19 -5.71 -8.93
C GLU A 96 14.18 -6.15 -10.00
N GLU A 97 13.44 -7.25 -9.76
CA GLU A 97 12.37 -7.66 -10.65
C GLU A 97 11.27 -6.60 -10.70
N SER A 98 10.80 -6.10 -9.56
CA SER A 98 9.79 -5.04 -9.52
C SER A 98 10.26 -3.73 -10.18
N GLN A 99 11.55 -3.41 -10.10
CA GLN A 99 12.14 -2.24 -10.74
C GLN A 99 12.11 -2.34 -12.27
N SER A 100 12.21 -3.55 -12.84
CA SER A 100 12.09 -3.77 -14.28
C SER A 100 10.70 -3.42 -14.84
N TRP A 101 9.67 -3.46 -13.98
CA TRP A 101 8.30 -3.04 -14.30
C TRP A 101 8.06 -1.53 -14.08
N GLY A 102 9.10 -0.75 -13.82
CA GLY A 102 8.96 0.69 -13.57
C GLY A 102 8.34 1.05 -12.22
N LYS A 103 8.15 0.08 -11.30
CA LYS A 103 7.56 0.36 -9.96
C LYS A 103 8.50 1.16 -9.05
N PHE A 104 9.80 1.04 -9.29
CA PHE A 104 10.85 1.69 -8.52
C PHE A 104 11.74 2.49 -9.47
N HIS A 105 12.16 3.67 -9.02
CA HIS A 105 13.12 4.47 -9.78
C HIS A 105 14.45 3.72 -9.90
N ARG A 106 15.23 3.95 -10.97
CA ARG A 106 16.54 3.29 -11.16
C ARG A 106 17.49 3.52 -9.98
N ASP A 107 17.49 4.73 -9.44
CA ASP A 107 18.29 5.12 -8.26
C ASP A 107 17.61 4.86 -6.90
N ALA A 108 16.54 4.06 -6.86
CA ALA A 108 15.82 3.78 -5.63
C ALA A 108 16.71 3.10 -4.59
N LYS A 109 16.52 3.46 -3.31
CA LYS A 109 17.19 2.78 -2.19
C LYS A 109 16.29 1.67 -1.67
N MET A 110 16.76 0.43 -1.83
CA MET A 110 15.96 -0.77 -1.63
C MET A 110 16.64 -1.69 -0.62
N ALA A 111 15.89 -2.28 0.32
CA ALA A 111 16.42 -3.21 1.31
C ALA A 111 15.38 -4.30 1.65
N GLN A 112 15.73 -5.57 1.45
CA GLN A 112 14.87 -6.70 1.78
C GLN A 112 15.52 -7.53 2.90
N SER A 113 14.72 -8.01 3.84
CA SER A 113 15.13 -8.92 4.90
C SER A 113 14.24 -10.16 4.90
N LEU A 114 14.87 -11.33 4.79
CA LEU A 114 14.22 -12.63 4.91
C LEU A 114 14.09 -13.03 6.39
N VAL A 115 13.06 -12.50 7.05
CA VAL A 115 12.81 -12.71 8.47
C VAL A 115 11.31 -12.65 8.73
N ASP A 116 10.84 -13.43 9.70
CA ASP A 116 9.46 -13.37 10.15
C ASP A 116 9.11 -11.97 10.68
N ALA A 117 7.91 -11.50 10.34
CA ALA A 117 7.45 -10.16 10.71
C ALA A 117 7.40 -9.95 12.24
N THR A 118 7.12 -11.00 13.02
CA THR A 118 7.06 -10.93 14.49
C THR A 118 8.43 -10.74 15.13
N ILE A 119 9.52 -10.98 14.39
CA ILE A 119 10.90 -10.75 14.83
C ILE A 119 11.43 -9.45 14.23
N GLY A 120 11.38 -9.32 12.90
CA GLY A 120 11.98 -8.19 12.20
C GLY A 120 11.31 -6.86 12.47
N LEU A 121 9.95 -6.84 12.52
CA LEU A 121 9.21 -5.59 12.67
C LEU A 121 9.42 -4.96 14.06
N PRO A 122 9.33 -5.68 15.19
CA PRO A 122 9.60 -5.08 16.50
C PRO A 122 11.03 -4.56 16.65
N LEU A 123 12.03 -5.24 16.10
CA LEU A 123 13.42 -4.77 16.12
C LEU A 123 13.60 -3.46 15.34
N LEU A 124 13.05 -3.40 14.12
CA LEU A 124 13.08 -2.20 13.27
C LEU A 124 12.38 -1.02 13.96
N ILE A 125 11.16 -1.23 14.45
CA ILE A 125 10.37 -0.19 15.11
C ILE A 125 11.04 0.24 16.42
N GLY A 126 11.56 -0.71 17.21
CA GLY A 126 12.32 -0.42 18.43
C GLY A 126 13.50 0.50 18.17
N TYR A 127 14.29 0.22 17.12
CA TYR A 127 15.40 1.08 16.71
C TYR A 127 14.93 2.48 16.28
N VAL A 128 13.90 2.57 15.44
CA VAL A 128 13.31 3.84 14.96
C VAL A 128 12.81 4.72 16.12
N LEU A 129 12.17 4.10 17.12
CA LEU A 129 11.70 4.77 18.32
C LEU A 129 12.86 5.25 19.20
N GLN A 130 13.84 4.39 19.47
CA GLN A 130 15.03 4.73 20.28
C GLN A 130 15.86 5.86 19.66
N LYS A 131 16.04 5.86 18.32
CA LYS A 131 16.72 6.94 17.60
C LYS A 131 15.92 8.24 17.55
N GLY A 132 14.63 8.21 17.88
CA GLY A 132 13.77 9.40 17.92
C GLY A 132 13.53 10.05 16.57
N ILE A 133 13.81 9.37 15.44
CA ILE A 133 13.69 9.95 14.09
C ILE A 133 12.24 10.35 13.77
N HIS A 134 11.26 9.67 14.36
CA HIS A 134 9.84 9.95 14.21
C HIS A 134 9.44 11.32 14.79
N LYS A 135 10.15 11.84 15.80
CA LYS A 135 9.83 13.10 16.47
C LYS A 135 9.92 14.32 15.55
N LYS A 136 10.71 14.23 14.48
CA LYS A 136 10.87 15.30 13.48
C LYS A 136 9.81 15.23 12.37
N ARG A 137 9.02 14.16 12.30
CA ARG A 137 8.02 13.96 11.24
C ARG A 137 6.72 14.66 11.62
N LYS A 138 6.21 15.49 10.70
CA LYS A 138 4.86 16.03 10.79
C LYS A 138 3.86 15.02 10.24
N GLN A 139 2.73 14.84 10.93
CA GLN A 139 1.63 14.01 10.45
C GLN A 139 1.08 14.59 9.15
N LYS A 140 0.84 13.72 8.17
CA LYS A 140 0.21 14.11 6.90
C LYS A 140 -1.28 14.34 7.08
N ARG A 141 -1.81 15.40 6.48
CA ARG A 141 -3.24 15.74 6.47
C ARG A 141 -3.76 15.77 5.04
N PHE A 142 -4.89 15.11 4.83
CA PHE A 142 -5.59 15.00 3.56
C PHE A 142 -6.85 15.87 3.63
N THR A 143 -7.01 16.78 2.68
CA THR A 143 -8.23 17.58 2.55
C THR A 143 -8.97 17.12 1.29
N TRP A 144 -10.14 16.54 1.47
CA TRP A 144 -10.97 16.01 0.39
C TRP A 144 -12.16 16.93 0.11
N ALA A 145 -12.53 17.07 -1.16
CA ALA A 145 -13.76 17.73 -1.58
C ALA A 145 -14.54 16.77 -2.49
N GLY A 146 -15.53 16.09 -1.93
CA GLY A 146 -16.16 14.96 -2.60
C GLY A 146 -15.14 13.83 -2.80
N GLU A 147 -14.92 13.44 -4.05
CA GLU A 147 -13.97 12.37 -4.41
C GLU A 147 -12.58 12.88 -4.80
N GLU A 148 -12.39 14.20 -4.81
CA GLU A 148 -11.13 14.82 -5.22
C GLU A 148 -10.27 15.17 -4.00
N LEU A 149 -9.02 14.69 -3.99
CA LEU A 149 -8.02 15.13 -3.03
C LEU A 149 -7.60 16.57 -3.39
N ARG A 150 -7.95 17.55 -2.57
CA ARG A 150 -7.56 18.96 -2.79
C ARG A 150 -6.14 19.20 -2.32
N GLU A 151 -5.82 18.76 -1.11
CA GLU A 151 -4.55 19.08 -0.46
C GLU A 151 -3.95 17.90 0.29
N LEU A 152 -2.62 17.77 0.19
CA LEU A 152 -1.79 16.86 0.96
C LEU A 152 -0.68 17.66 1.66
N LYS A 153 -0.84 17.93 2.96
CA LYS A 153 0.14 18.66 3.80
C LYS A 153 0.93 17.71 4.67
#